data_AF-A0A954G3J5-F1
#
_entry.id   AF-A0A954G3J5-F1
#
_cell.length_a   1.000
_cell.length_b   1.000
_cell.length_c   1.000
_cell.angle_alpha   90.00
_cell.angle_beta   90.00
_cell.angle_gamma   90.00
#
_symmetry.space_group_name_H-M   'P 1'
#
loop_
_entity.id
_entity.type
_entity.pdbx_description
1 polymer ?
#
loop_
_entity_poly.entity_id
_entity_poly.type
_entity_poly.pdbx_seq_one_letter_code
_entity_poly.pdbx_strand_id
1 'polypeptide(L)'
;MKRSVIKVLLVILLIFLPVILHQTYRWMTALPDQITIAAGHPEGRYYSMAVQLKDLLEEQLGTKVKIIQTKGSLENLELLRSGKADLGFYQPGTEYVLKDFQGEPDKAKVSKQD
;
A
#
# COMPACT_ATOMS: atom_id res chain seq x y z
N MET A 1 -6.65 -43.41 -30.67
CA MET A 1 -6.40 -41.98 -31.00
C MET A 1 -6.62 -41.04 -29.80
N LYS A 2 -7.79 -41.02 -29.15
CA LYS A 2 -8.10 -40.10 -28.02
C LYS A 2 -7.10 -40.16 -26.83
N ARG A 3 -6.62 -41.34 -26.44
CA ARG A 3 -5.66 -41.51 -25.32
C ARG A 3 -4.30 -40.86 -25.58
N SER A 4 -3.81 -40.89 -26.82
CA SER A 4 -2.54 -40.25 -27.20
C SER A 4 -2.69 -38.73 -27.22
N VAL A 5 -3.83 -38.22 -27.68
CA VAL A 5 -4.14 -36.78 -27.63
C VAL A 5 -4.20 -36.27 -26.19
N ILE A 6 -4.82 -37.03 -25.26
CA ILE A 6 -4.85 -36.69 -23.83
C ILE A 6 -3.45 -36.64 -23.22
N LYS A 7 -2.57 -37.59 -23.57
CA LYS A 7 -1.18 -37.59 -23.09
C LYS A 7 -0.40 -36.40 -23.62
N VAL A 8 -0.57 -36.06 -24.90
CA VAL A 8 0.07 -34.87 -25.51
C VAL A 8 -0.44 -33.60 -24.82
N LEU A 9 -1.75 -33.47 -24.58
CA LEU A 9 -2.32 -32.36 -23.82
C LEU A 9 -1.79 -32.27 -22.39
N LEU A 10 -1.63 -33.40 -21.68
CA LEU A 10 -1.06 -33.44 -20.33
C LEU A 10 0.40 -33.00 -20.30
N VAL A 11 1.20 -33.41 -21.28
CA VAL A 11 2.61 -32.99 -21.38
C VAL A 11 2.71 -31.50 -21.71
N ILE A 12 1.90 -31.01 -22.64
CA ILE A 12 1.80 -29.57 -22.94
C ILE A 12 1.42 -28.80 -21.68
N LEU A 13 0.37 -29.21 -20.98
CA LEU A 13 -0.07 -28.55 -19.74
C LEU A 13 1.04 -28.53 -18.70
N LEU A 14 1.76 -29.63 -18.50
CA LEU A 14 2.83 -29.72 -17.51
C LEU A 14 4.01 -28.79 -17.82
N ILE A 15 4.30 -28.56 -19.11
CA ILE A 15 5.33 -27.61 -19.56
C ILE A 15 4.86 -26.16 -19.41
N PHE A 16 3.61 -25.85 -19.76
CA PHE A 16 3.07 -24.50 -19.69
C PHE A 16 2.67 -24.07 -18.28
N LEU A 17 2.33 -24.99 -17.39
CA LEU A 17 1.94 -24.71 -16.00
C LEU A 17 2.94 -23.79 -15.27
N PRO A 18 4.26 -24.05 -15.22
CA PRO A 18 5.20 -23.16 -14.55
C PRO A 18 5.27 -21.76 -15.19
N VAL A 19 5.14 -21.66 -16.51
CA VAL A 19 5.13 -20.38 -17.22
C VAL A 19 3.89 -19.57 -16.86
N ILE A 20 2.72 -20.21 -16.83
CA ILE A 20 1.46 -19.59 -16.44
C ILE A 20 1.55 -19.10 -14.99
N LEU A 21 2.01 -19.97 -14.08
CA LEU A 21 2.17 -19.61 -12.66
C LEU A 21 3.13 -18.43 -12.48
N HIS A 22 4.27 -18.44 -13.18
CA HIS A 22 5.24 -17.36 -13.13
C HIS A 22 4.65 -16.05 -13.66
N GLN A 23 3.94 -16.09 -14.79
CA GLN A 23 3.32 -14.90 -15.38
C GLN A 23 2.20 -14.35 -14.49
N THR A 24 1.33 -15.21 -13.94
CA THR A 24 0.29 -14.79 -13.00
C THR A 24 0.88 -14.21 -11.72
N TYR A 25 1.98 -14.77 -11.22
CA TYR A 25 2.67 -14.25 -10.05
C TYR A 25 3.23 -12.85 -10.31
N ARG A 26 3.88 -12.63 -11.46
CA ARG A 26 4.38 -11.30 -11.84
C ARG A 26 3.27 -10.28 -12.02
N TRP A 27 2.12 -10.70 -12.55
CA TRP A 27 0.99 -9.79 -12.75
C TRP A 27 0.33 -9.43 -11.42
N MET A 28 0.20 -10.39 -10.50
CA MET A 28 -0.41 -10.14 -9.19
C MET A 28 0.49 -9.34 -8.24
N THR A 29 1.80 -9.40 -8.42
CA THR A 29 2.79 -8.63 -7.63
C THR A 29 3.25 -7.35 -8.34
N ALA A 30 2.63 -6.98 -9.45
CA ALA A 30 2.94 -5.75 -10.15
C ALA A 30 2.63 -4.54 -9.25
N LEU A 31 3.60 -3.65 -9.13
CA LEU A 31 3.42 -2.38 -8.44
C LEU A 31 2.41 -1.51 -9.20
N PRO A 32 1.70 -0.60 -8.51
CA PRO A 32 0.84 0.37 -9.20
C PRO A 32 1.67 1.23 -10.15
N ASP A 33 1.04 1.70 -11.24
CA ASP A 33 1.70 2.57 -12.23
C ASP A 33 2.25 3.87 -11.62
N GLN A 34 1.67 4.28 -10.50
CA GLN A 34 2.05 5.45 -9.73
C GLN A 34 1.84 5.20 -8.24
N ILE A 35 2.85 5.53 -7.43
CA ILE A 35 2.80 5.48 -5.97
C ILE A 35 2.52 6.89 -5.43
N THR A 36 1.57 7.00 -4.51
CA THR A 36 1.19 8.26 -3.86
C THR A 36 1.65 8.27 -2.39
N ILE A 37 2.45 9.27 -2.02
CA ILE A 37 3.01 9.43 -0.66
C ILE A 37 2.40 10.64 0.04
N ALA A 38 1.73 10.42 1.16
CA ALA A 38 1.20 11.47 2.04
C ALA A 38 2.26 11.97 3.03
N ALA A 39 2.66 13.24 2.89
CA ALA A 39 3.94 13.71 3.39
C ALA A 39 3.91 14.92 4.31
N GLY A 40 2.74 15.49 4.63
CA GLY A 40 2.67 16.68 5.49
C GLY A 40 3.08 17.98 4.78
N HIS A 41 3.39 18.99 5.59
CA HIS A 41 3.73 20.34 5.12
C HIS A 41 5.07 20.36 4.35
N PRO A 42 5.24 21.16 3.27
CA PRO A 42 6.47 21.23 2.47
C PRO A 42 7.75 21.47 3.25
N GLU A 43 7.68 22.40 4.20
CA GLU A 43 8.79 22.74 5.12
C GLU A 43 8.97 21.75 6.28
N GLY A 44 8.16 20.68 6.31
CA GLY A 44 8.14 19.68 7.36
C GLY A 44 9.10 18.51 7.09
N ARG A 45 9.50 17.82 8.15
CA ARG A 45 10.39 16.64 8.04
C ARG A 45 9.78 15.51 7.20
N TYR A 46 8.49 15.24 7.35
CA TYR A 46 7.82 14.21 6.55
C TYR A 46 7.90 14.48 5.05
N TYR A 47 7.86 15.75 4.64
CA TYR A 47 8.00 16.11 3.23
C TYR A 47 9.42 15.87 2.73
N SER A 48 10.43 16.30 3.50
CA SER A 48 11.83 16.02 3.17
C SER A 48 12.14 14.51 3.08
N MET A 49 11.50 13.69 3.92
CA MET A 49 11.60 12.23 3.87
C MET A 49 10.88 11.65 2.65
N ALA A 50 9.69 12.18 2.31
CA ALA A 50 8.93 11.75 1.14
C ALA A 50 9.68 12.01 -0.16
N VAL A 51 10.40 13.13 -0.27
CA VAL A 51 11.22 13.46 -1.44
C VAL A 51 12.36 12.44 -1.60
N GLN A 52 13.10 12.15 -0.53
CA GLN A 52 14.16 11.14 -0.57
C GLN A 52 13.62 9.75 -0.91
N LEU A 53 12.46 9.38 -0.34
CA LEU A 53 11.82 8.10 -0.63
C LEU A 53 11.31 8.03 -2.08
N LYS A 54 10.78 9.15 -2.61
CA LYS A 54 10.38 9.25 -4.01
C LYS A 54 11.56 8.94 -4.93
N ASP A 55 12.70 9.59 -4.72
CA ASP A 55 13.86 9.42 -5.60
C ASP A 55 14.35 7.96 -5.59
N LEU A 56 14.39 7.33 -4.41
CA LEU A 56 14.76 5.93 -4.26
C LEU A 56 13.79 4.96 -4.94
N LEU A 57 12.47 5.21 -4.82
CA LEU A 57 11.46 4.36 -5.45
C LEU A 57 11.46 4.53 -6.98
N GLU A 58 11.61 5.76 -7.48
CA GLU A 58 11.70 6.03 -8.91
C GLU A 58 12.96 5.38 -9.53
N GLU A 59 14.09 5.43 -8.82
CA GLU A 59 15.35 4.83 -9.28
C GLU A 59 15.30 3.29 -9.26
N GLN A 60 14.84 2.69 -8.16
CA GLN A 60 14.92 1.24 -7.98
C GLN A 60 13.80 0.47 -8.66
N LEU A 61 12.60 1.05 -8.74
CA LEU A 61 11.40 0.36 -9.22
C LEU A 61 10.95 0.87 -10.59
N GLY A 62 11.44 2.04 -11.04
CA GLY A 62 10.99 2.68 -12.28
C GLY A 62 9.53 3.14 -12.24
N THR A 63 8.92 3.22 -11.05
CA THR A 63 7.53 3.61 -10.84
C THR A 63 7.45 5.10 -10.53
N LYS A 64 6.48 5.82 -11.12
CA LYS A 64 6.28 7.25 -10.84
C LYS A 64 5.83 7.46 -9.40
N VAL A 65 6.33 8.49 -8.74
CA VAL A 65 5.92 8.81 -7.37
C VAL A 65 5.35 10.21 -7.28
N LYS A 66 4.15 10.34 -6.69
CA LYS A 66 3.51 11.62 -6.39
C LYS A 66 3.47 11.84 -4.89
N ILE A 67 3.98 13.00 -4.48
CA ILE A 67 3.92 13.44 -3.10
C ILE A 67 2.71 14.35 -2.95
N ILE A 68 1.86 14.07 -1.96
CA ILE A 68 0.74 14.94 -1.59
C ILE A 68 1.06 15.66 -0.27
N GLN A 69 0.87 16.98 -0.30
CA GLN A 69 0.99 17.83 0.88
C GLN A 69 -0.25 17.65 1.74
N THR A 70 -0.05 17.55 3.05
CA THR A 70 -1.14 17.35 4.01
C THR A 70 -0.89 18.17 5.28
N LYS A 71 -1.87 18.19 6.17
CA LYS A 71 -1.79 18.81 7.51
C LYS A 71 -0.97 17.97 8.50
N GLY A 72 -0.52 16.77 8.13
CA GLY A 72 0.33 15.91 8.95
C GLY A 72 -0.25 14.52 9.21
N SER A 73 0.15 13.89 10.32
CA SER A 73 -0.09 12.47 10.62
C SER A 73 -1.55 12.04 10.53
N LEU A 74 -2.48 12.85 11.05
CA LEU A 74 -3.91 12.50 11.09
C LEU A 74 -4.51 12.38 9.69
N GLU A 75 -4.28 13.39 8.85
CA GLU A 75 -4.72 13.39 7.45
C GLU A 75 -3.98 12.32 6.63
N ASN A 76 -2.69 12.11 6.88
CA ASN A 76 -1.94 11.02 6.24
C ASN A 76 -2.58 9.65 6.54
N LEU A 77 -2.94 9.40 7.80
CA LEU A 77 -3.56 8.13 8.21
C LEU A 77 -4.96 7.96 7.61
N GLU A 78 -5.74 9.03 7.49
CA GLU A 78 -7.05 9.01 6.82
C GLU A 78 -6.91 8.70 5.32
N LEU A 79 -5.93 9.30 4.65
CA LEU A 79 -5.65 9.06 3.22
C LEU A 79 -5.17 7.63 2.97
N LEU A 80 -4.36 7.08 3.88
CA LEU A 80 -3.96 5.67 3.86
C LEU A 80 -5.18 4.74 4.02
N ARG A 81 -6.05 4.99 5.00
CA ARG A 81 -7.25 4.17 5.23
C ARG A 81 -8.27 4.24 4.10
N SER A 82 -8.38 5.38 3.44
CA SER A 82 -9.29 5.57 2.31
C SER A 82 -8.71 5.11 0.97
N GLY A 83 -7.46 4.63 0.94
CA GLY A 83 -6.77 4.22 -0.29
C GLY A 83 -6.44 5.37 -1.25
N LYS A 84 -6.49 6.61 -0.76
CA LYS A 84 -6.12 7.81 -1.54
C LYS A 84 -4.61 8.07 -1.53
N ALA A 85 -3.88 7.41 -0.63
CA ALA A 85 -2.44 7.37 -0.60
C ALA A 85 -1.99 5.91 -0.42
N ASP A 86 -0.94 5.52 -1.14
CA ASP A 86 -0.34 4.19 -1.04
C ASP A 86 0.63 4.11 0.15
N LEU A 87 1.31 5.23 0.42
CA LEU A 87 2.25 5.40 1.53
C LEU A 87 1.95 6.70 2.28
N GLY A 88 2.31 6.76 3.57
CA GLY A 88 2.13 7.96 4.37
C GLY A 88 2.87 7.92 5.69
N PHE A 89 3.37 9.08 6.13
CA PHE A 89 4.07 9.21 7.41
C PHE A 89 3.08 9.54 8.53
N TYR A 90 3.15 8.83 9.65
CA TYR A 90 2.36 9.15 10.84
C TYR A 90 3.13 8.77 12.10
N GLN A 91 2.75 9.38 13.23
CA GLN A 91 3.28 9.04 14.55
C GLN A 91 2.42 7.97 15.22
N PRO A 92 3.01 7.02 15.96
CA PRO A 92 2.25 6.12 16.83
C PRO A 92 1.30 6.90 17.73
N GLY A 93 0.08 6.39 17.90
CA GLY A 93 -0.97 7.03 18.68
C GLY A 93 -1.89 7.96 17.88
N THR A 94 -1.54 8.30 16.63
CA THR A 94 -2.43 9.03 15.70
C THR A 94 -3.73 8.25 15.47
N GLU A 95 -3.68 6.92 15.52
CA GLU A 95 -4.81 6.03 15.31
C GLU A 95 -5.88 6.12 16.42
N TYR A 96 -5.51 6.45 17.66
CA TYR A 96 -6.46 6.64 18.76
C TYR A 96 -7.25 7.94 18.52
N VAL A 97 -6.53 9.01 18.21
CA VAL A 97 -7.13 10.30 17.86
C VAL A 97 -8.05 10.16 16.65
N LEU A 98 -7.64 9.45 15.59
CA LEU A 98 -8.49 9.26 14.42
C LEU A 98 -9.80 8.52 14.72
N LYS A 99 -9.78 7.55 15.65
CA LYS A 99 -10.99 6.84 16.10
C LYS A 99 -11.92 7.73 16.92
N ASP A 100 -11.34 8.55 17.80
CA ASP A 100 -12.10 9.51 18.62
C ASP A 100 -12.78 10.58 17.74
N PHE A 101 -12.14 11.00 16.65
CA PHE A 101 -12.70 11.94 15.67
C PHE A 101 -13.74 11.32 14.72
N GLN A 102 -13.67 10.01 14.45
CA GLN A 102 -14.59 9.31 13.54
C GLN A 102 -15.82 8.71 14.25
N GLY A 103 -15.92 8.82 15.59
CA GLY A 103 -17.14 8.50 16.32
C GLY A 103 -17.27 7.05 16.76
N GLU A 104 -16.36 6.58 17.62
CA GLU A 104 -16.68 5.50 18.56
C GLU A 104 -16.80 6.10 19.97
N PRO A 105 -17.99 6.62 20.36
CA PRO A 105 -18.17 7.35 21.61
C PRO A 105 -18.41 6.38 22.77
N ASP A 106 -17.58 5.37 22.99
CA ASP A 106 -17.63 4.67 24.28
C ASP A 106 -16.41 3.79 24.50
N LYS A 107 -15.57 4.15 25.47
CA LYS A 107 -14.70 3.31 26.34
C LYS A 107 -13.79 4.17 27.25
N ALA A 108 -13.82 5.49 27.15
CA ALA A 108 -13.11 6.39 28.08
C ALA A 108 -13.89 6.68 29.39
N LYS A 109 -14.91 5.89 29.73
CA LYS A 109 -15.64 5.96 31.02
C LYS A 109 -15.46 4.70 31.89
N VAL A 110 -14.28 4.11 31.95
CA VAL A 110 -13.97 3.10 33.00
C VAL A 110 -12.52 3.26 33.47
N SER A 111 -12.22 4.33 34.22
CA SER A 111 -11.03 4.43 35.09
C SER A 111 -11.07 5.69 35.97
N LYS A 112 -12.26 6.09 36.45
CA LYS A 112 -12.37 6.92 37.65
C LYS A 112 -13.48 6.29 38.50
N GLN A 113 -13.08 5.30 39.27
CA GLN A 113 -13.80 4.89 40.46
C GLN A 113 -12.80 5.06 41.61
N ASP A 114 -13.26 5.85 42.57
CA ASP A 114 -12.65 6.15 43.86
C ASP A 114 -12.39 4.88 44.69
#